data_AF-A0A4Q2YGW6-F1
#
_entry.id   AF-A0A4Q2YGW6-F1
#
_cell.length_a   1.000
_cell.length_b   1.000
_cell.length_c   1.000
_cell.angle_alpha   90.00
_cell.angle_beta   90.00
_cell.angle_gamma   90.00
#
_symmetry.space_group_name_H-M   'P 1'
#
loop_
_entity.id
_entity.type
_entity.pdbx_description
1 polymer ?
#
loop_
_entity_poly.entity_id
_entity_poly.type
_entity_poly.pdbx_seq_one_letter_code
_entity_poly.pdbx_strand_id
1 'polypeptide(L)'
;MPLALLPPTTYWFLIISAFAFGCCVGSYLNVVIYRLPLGLSTNHPRRSFCPLCKADIPFYQNIPLISWLMLGARCGKCKAPISARYPLVELMTGLMFSAAVLRFGLDWQVFAAFTFMALCVAGSYIDIDHQILPHEITWGGAAAGLVASLAIPGYAFLVPAQLPHPETTRGMTFLQSLGSAAAGYAVVWTVVQLGKLAFGKLKLRFDKPVEWSVTQPEGSPEPVLKAGDQEEVWSEIFSRRSDRLIIKATRAELGTVVYEEPCTLKISEESVTVVLAEGQTVVTPLEEIPRMGGTCTAIDQPREAMGLGDANWMACTGAFLGWKAVLFSLFGGSIIGACVSLFIMLLGRREWAARIPFGPYLAAGALIYLFTGPELINWYLNVVRGMPAEGGL
;
A
#
# COMPACT_ATOMS: atom_id res chain seq x y z
N MET A 1 34.56 4.00 1.37
CA MET A 1 35.37 4.78 2.34
C MET A 1 34.43 5.30 3.43
N PRO A 2 34.73 5.11 4.72
CA PRO A 2 33.86 5.58 5.79
C PRO A 2 33.79 7.11 5.80
N LEU A 3 32.57 7.65 5.86
CA LEU A 3 32.29 9.08 5.72
C LEU A 3 33.01 9.91 6.79
N ALA A 4 33.22 9.34 7.98
CA ALA A 4 33.90 9.97 9.12
C ALA A 4 35.39 10.29 8.89
N LEU A 5 36.02 9.68 7.87
CA LEU A 5 37.42 9.97 7.52
C LEU A 5 37.56 11.13 6.52
N LEU A 6 36.45 11.68 6.03
CA LEU A 6 36.47 12.82 5.12
C LEU A 6 36.72 14.13 5.89
N PRO A 7 37.36 15.13 5.25
CA PRO A 7 37.40 16.48 5.79
C PRO A 7 35.99 16.97 6.15
N PRO A 8 35.80 17.72 7.26
CA PRO A 8 34.48 18.16 7.70
C PRO A 8 33.70 18.91 6.62
N THR A 9 34.38 19.71 5.79
CA THR A 9 33.77 20.44 4.66
C THR A 9 33.19 19.49 3.63
N THR A 10 33.95 18.46 3.22
CA THR A 10 33.49 17.43 2.28
C THR A 10 32.36 16.59 2.86
N TYR A 11 32.46 16.23 4.15
CA TYR A 11 31.42 15.50 4.88
C TYR A 11 30.07 16.22 4.83
N TRP A 12 30.04 17.49 5.26
CA TRP A 12 28.81 18.29 5.26
C TRP A 12 28.31 18.58 3.85
N PHE A 13 29.21 18.85 2.91
CA PHE A 13 28.84 19.07 1.51
C PHE A 13 28.07 17.89 0.92
N LEU A 14 28.51 16.65 1.17
CA LEU A 14 27.85 15.45 0.66
C LEU A 14 26.47 15.24 1.30
N ILE A 15 26.35 15.43 2.61
CA ILE A 15 25.07 15.28 3.33
C ILE A 15 24.05 16.31 2.86
N ILE A 16 24.47 17.57 2.71
CA ILE A 16 23.62 18.65 2.22
C ILE A 16 23.25 18.43 0.76
N SER A 17 24.18 17.95 -0.07
CA SER A 17 23.90 17.62 -1.47
C SER A 17 22.88 16.48 -1.58
N ALA A 18 23.02 15.44 -0.75
CA ALA A 18 22.06 14.34 -0.68
C ALA A 18 20.69 14.81 -0.17
N PHE A 19 20.65 15.71 0.81
CA PHE A 19 19.42 16.32 1.30
C PHE A 19 18.71 17.09 0.18
N ALA A 20 19.43 17.98 -0.50
CA ALA A 20 18.91 18.80 -1.59
C ALA A 20 18.41 17.92 -2.75
N PHE A 21 19.19 16.90 -3.13
CA PHE A 21 18.79 15.93 -4.15
C PHE A 21 17.53 15.15 -3.72
N GLY A 22 17.47 14.68 -2.47
CA GLY A 22 16.29 14.02 -1.92
C GLY A 22 15.06 14.91 -1.89
N CYS A 23 15.20 16.21 -1.59
CA CYS A 23 14.09 17.17 -1.67
C CYS A 23 13.59 17.34 -3.11
N CYS A 24 14.49 17.39 -4.10
CA CYS A 24 14.12 17.44 -5.52
C CYS A 24 13.38 16.16 -5.95
N VAL A 25 13.87 14.99 -5.53
CA VAL A 25 13.18 13.71 -5.76
C VAL A 25 11.81 13.72 -5.08
N GLY A 26 11.71 14.12 -3.81
CA GLY A 26 10.45 14.22 -3.09
C GLY A 26 9.43 15.15 -3.76
N SER A 27 9.90 16.26 -4.36
CA SER A 27 9.05 17.16 -5.14
C SER A 27 8.48 16.46 -6.39
N TYR A 28 9.30 15.64 -7.06
CA TYR A 28 8.82 14.77 -8.13
C TYR A 28 7.89 13.66 -7.62
N LEU A 29 8.13 13.09 -6.43
CA LEU A 29 7.23 12.09 -5.84
C LEU A 29 5.84 12.65 -5.58
N ASN A 30 5.69 13.93 -5.23
CA ASN A 30 4.38 14.57 -5.15
C ASN A 30 3.61 14.51 -6.49
N VAL A 31 4.32 14.59 -7.63
CA VAL A 31 3.71 14.41 -8.95
C VAL A 31 3.29 12.95 -9.17
N VAL A 32 4.16 11.99 -8.80
CA VAL A 32 3.86 10.56 -8.92
C VAL A 32 2.66 10.16 -8.08
N ILE A 33 2.64 10.57 -6.80
CA ILE A 33 1.57 10.31 -5.84
C ILE A 33 0.22 10.81 -6.36
N TYR A 34 0.19 12.00 -6.99
CA TYR A 34 -1.04 12.56 -7.54
C TYR A 34 -1.47 11.91 -8.87
N ARG A 35 -0.53 11.67 -9.79
CA ARG A 35 -0.86 11.30 -11.17
C ARG A 35 -1.04 9.79 -11.39
N LEU A 36 -0.20 8.97 -10.75
CA LEU A 36 -0.15 7.54 -11.01
C LEU A 36 -1.48 6.82 -10.69
N PRO A 37 -2.15 7.08 -9.54
CA PRO A 37 -3.44 6.45 -9.23
C PRO A 37 -4.56 6.83 -10.20
N LEU A 38 -4.43 8.00 -10.83
CA LEU A 38 -5.40 8.53 -11.81
C LEU A 38 -5.12 8.04 -13.24
N GLY A 39 -4.13 7.17 -13.44
CA GLY A 39 -3.70 6.71 -14.77
C GLY A 39 -3.10 7.84 -15.63
N LEU A 40 -2.70 8.96 -15.02
CA LEU A 40 -2.11 10.09 -15.73
C LEU A 40 -0.62 9.88 -15.94
N SER A 41 -0.11 10.37 -17.08
CA SER A 41 1.33 10.35 -17.35
C SER A 41 2.10 11.22 -16.36
N THR A 42 3.17 10.68 -15.78
CA THR A 42 4.09 11.42 -14.93
C THR A 42 4.92 12.45 -15.71
N ASN A 43 5.11 12.25 -17.02
CA ASN A 43 5.92 13.12 -17.88
C ASN A 43 5.09 14.07 -18.75
N HIS A 44 3.79 13.82 -18.93
CA HIS A 44 2.90 14.67 -19.72
C HIS A 44 1.66 15.11 -18.91
N PRO A 45 1.44 16.42 -18.69
CA PRO A 45 2.29 17.56 -19.09
C PRO A 45 3.61 17.61 -18.30
N ARG A 46 4.67 18.14 -18.94
CA ARG A 46 6.03 18.19 -18.38
C ARG A 46 6.16 19.10 -17.16
N ARG A 47 5.31 20.13 -17.05
CA ARG A 47 5.33 21.07 -15.93
C ARG A 47 4.33 20.65 -14.85
N SER A 48 4.70 20.91 -13.60
CA SER A 48 3.77 20.85 -12.48
C SER A 48 2.71 21.94 -12.63
N PHE A 49 1.48 21.66 -12.22
CA PHE A 49 0.37 22.60 -12.31
C PHE A 49 -0.46 22.59 -11.02
N CYS A 50 -1.14 23.69 -10.75
CA CYS A 50 -2.07 23.76 -9.63
C CYS A 50 -3.32 22.90 -9.91
N PRO A 51 -3.74 22.00 -9.01
CA PRO A 51 -4.89 21.12 -9.25
C PRO A 51 -6.22 21.88 -9.39
N LEU A 52 -6.33 23.07 -8.77
CA LEU A 52 -7.55 23.90 -8.77
C LEU A 52 -7.63 24.82 -9.99
N CYS A 53 -6.63 25.69 -10.20
CA CYS A 53 -6.67 26.65 -11.30
C CYS A 53 -6.01 26.16 -12.59
N LYS A 54 -5.43 24.95 -12.58
CA LYS A 54 -4.73 24.31 -13.71
C LYS A 54 -3.59 25.13 -14.32
N ALA A 55 -3.17 26.21 -13.68
CA ALA A 55 -2.06 27.01 -14.13
C ALA A 55 -0.73 26.29 -13.87
N ASP A 56 0.18 26.37 -14.85
CA ASP A 56 1.54 25.88 -14.71
C ASP A 56 2.28 26.62 -13.59
N ILE A 57 3.03 25.85 -12.80
CA ILE A 57 3.87 26.36 -11.73
C ILE A 57 5.25 26.66 -12.34
N PRO A 58 5.72 27.91 -12.30
CA PRO A 58 7.06 28.24 -12.78
C PRO A 58 8.12 27.61 -11.88
N PHE A 59 9.30 27.30 -12.43
CA PHE A 59 10.34 26.55 -11.74
C PHE A 59 10.76 27.16 -10.38
N TYR A 60 10.80 28.49 -10.28
CA TYR A 60 11.16 29.22 -9.05
C TYR A 60 10.06 29.18 -7.96
N GLN A 61 8.83 28.80 -8.31
CA GLN A 61 7.75 28.48 -7.36
C GLN A 61 7.65 26.97 -7.10
N ASN A 62 8.57 26.17 -7.66
CA ASN A 62 8.65 24.73 -7.48
C ASN A 62 9.99 24.32 -6.86
N ILE A 63 10.70 25.25 -6.21
CA ILE A 63 11.88 24.96 -5.40
C ILE A 63 11.40 24.25 -4.12
N PRO A 64 11.83 23.00 -3.86
CA PRO A 64 11.36 22.21 -2.73
C PRO A 64 11.55 22.93 -1.39
N LEU A 65 10.61 22.78 -0.46
CA LEU A 65 10.51 23.39 0.88
C LEU A 65 10.38 24.92 0.88
N ILE A 66 11.24 25.60 0.13
CA ILE A 66 11.40 27.05 0.11
C ILE A 66 10.17 27.72 -0.52
N SER A 67 9.69 27.21 -1.66
CA SER A 67 8.58 27.85 -2.38
C SER A 67 7.30 27.88 -1.56
N TRP A 68 7.02 26.80 -0.81
CA TRP A 68 5.83 26.74 0.04
C TRP A 68 5.87 27.77 1.17
N LEU A 69 7.03 27.96 1.80
CA LEU A 69 7.25 28.98 2.83
C LEU A 69 7.16 30.39 2.26
N MET A 70 7.83 30.66 1.14
CA MET A 70 7.83 31.98 0.49
C MET A 70 6.44 32.40 -0.03
N LEU A 71 5.64 31.44 -0.48
CA LEU A 71 4.28 31.69 -0.94
C LEU A 71 3.26 31.75 0.21
N GLY A 72 3.67 31.49 1.45
CA GLY A 72 2.79 31.48 2.62
C GLY A 72 1.72 30.38 2.56
N ALA A 73 2.11 29.18 2.11
CA ALA A 73 1.22 28.02 1.93
C ALA A 73 0.05 28.27 0.97
N ARG A 74 0.21 29.14 -0.03
CA ARG A 74 -0.83 29.48 -1.01
C ARG A 74 -0.33 29.42 -2.44
N CYS A 75 -1.21 29.09 -3.39
CA CYS A 75 -0.87 29.13 -4.80
C CYS A 75 -0.48 30.55 -5.23
N GLY A 76 0.59 30.71 -6.00
CA GLY A 76 1.03 32.02 -6.51
C GLY A 76 -0.04 32.77 -7.30
N LYS A 77 -0.87 32.04 -8.07
CA LYS A 77 -1.90 32.59 -8.99
C LYS A 77 -3.29 32.68 -8.36
N CYS A 78 -3.90 31.56 -7.97
CA CYS A 78 -5.28 31.55 -7.45
C CYS A 78 -5.39 31.73 -5.92
N LYS A 79 -4.26 31.83 -5.20
CA LYS A 79 -4.20 31.97 -3.73
C LYS A 79 -4.86 30.87 -2.91
N ALA A 80 -5.34 29.80 -3.55
CA ALA A 80 -5.84 28.62 -2.86
C ALA A 80 -4.76 27.99 -1.96
N PRO A 81 -5.13 27.43 -0.80
CA PRO A 81 -4.17 26.85 0.13
C PRO A 81 -3.47 25.63 -0.47
N ILE A 82 -2.17 25.50 -0.20
CA ILE A 82 -1.34 24.34 -0.54
C ILE A 82 -1.12 23.52 0.73
N SER A 83 -1.52 22.24 0.71
CA SER A 83 -1.36 21.33 1.85
C SER A 83 0.10 21.22 2.31
N ALA A 84 0.31 21.15 3.63
CA ALA A 84 1.63 20.90 4.23
C ALA A 84 2.20 19.51 3.89
N ARG A 85 1.38 18.63 3.31
CA ARG A 85 1.82 17.33 2.80
C ARG A 85 2.94 17.46 1.76
N TYR A 86 2.85 18.43 0.86
CA TYR A 86 3.84 18.62 -0.21
C TYR A 86 5.26 18.86 0.34
N PRO A 87 5.49 19.88 1.19
CA PRO A 87 6.80 20.06 1.80
C PRO A 87 7.18 18.95 2.78
N LEU A 88 6.21 18.26 3.40
CA LEU A 88 6.51 17.11 4.28
C LEU A 88 7.12 15.94 3.50
N VAL A 89 6.57 15.60 2.32
CA VAL A 89 7.13 14.59 1.43
C VAL A 89 8.54 14.96 1.01
N GLU A 90 8.75 16.22 0.60
CA GLU A 90 10.06 16.75 0.21
C GLU A 90 11.09 16.65 1.35
N LEU A 91 10.70 17.09 2.55
CA LEU A 91 11.55 17.07 3.74
C LEU A 91 11.90 15.64 4.13
N MET A 92 10.92 14.76 4.19
CA MET A 92 11.10 13.36 4.57
C MET A 92 12.04 12.64 3.59
N THR A 93 11.84 12.81 2.27
CA THR A 93 12.73 12.21 1.27
C THR A 93 14.15 12.78 1.36
N GLY A 94 14.30 14.10 1.58
CA GLY A 94 15.60 14.74 1.84
C GLY A 94 16.32 14.13 3.04
N LEU A 95 15.64 14.02 4.19
CA LEU A 95 16.21 13.45 5.42
C LEU A 95 16.59 11.98 5.24
N MET A 96 15.75 11.20 4.56
CA MET A 96 16.03 9.78 4.27
C MET A 96 17.27 9.61 3.39
N PHE A 97 17.46 10.46 2.38
CA PHE A 97 18.63 10.40 1.51
C PHE A 97 19.92 10.78 2.26
N SER A 98 19.88 11.82 3.09
CA SER A 98 20.98 12.15 3.99
C SER A 98 21.30 11.00 4.94
N ALA A 99 20.29 10.36 5.53
CA ALA A 99 20.46 9.21 6.42
C ALA A 99 21.09 8.02 5.67
N ALA A 100 20.71 7.76 4.42
CA ALA A 100 21.33 6.72 3.62
C ALA A 100 22.81 7.01 3.30
N VAL A 101 23.19 8.26 3.01
CA VAL A 101 24.62 8.62 2.86
C VAL A 101 25.39 8.44 4.17
N LEU A 102 24.79 8.77 5.31
CA LEU A 102 25.40 8.52 6.62
C LEU A 102 25.58 7.02 6.89
N ARG A 103 24.63 6.18 6.46
CA ARG A 103 24.61 4.74 6.70
C ARG A 103 25.52 3.95 5.76
N PHE A 104 25.44 4.23 4.46
CA PHE A 104 26.13 3.46 3.40
C PHE A 104 27.41 4.14 2.91
N GLY A 105 27.66 5.40 3.30
CA GLY A 105 28.76 6.19 2.78
C GLY A 105 28.57 6.53 1.29
N LEU A 106 29.69 6.60 0.56
CA LEU A 106 29.72 6.86 -0.88
C LEU A 106 29.77 5.57 -1.73
N ASP A 107 29.22 4.47 -1.22
CA ASP A 107 29.09 3.24 -1.98
C ASP A 107 27.95 3.35 -3.00
N TRP A 108 28.05 2.62 -4.12
CA TRP A 108 27.04 2.62 -5.18
C TRP A 108 25.70 2.07 -4.67
N GLN A 109 25.72 1.29 -3.59
CA GLN A 109 24.54 0.82 -2.89
C GLN A 109 23.62 1.96 -2.42
N VAL A 110 24.16 3.16 -2.16
CA VAL A 110 23.36 4.31 -1.71
C VAL A 110 22.29 4.70 -2.75
N PHE A 111 22.56 4.53 -4.04
CA PHE A 111 21.61 4.84 -5.10
C PHE A 111 20.45 3.83 -5.18
N ALA A 112 20.73 2.56 -4.88
CA ALA A 112 19.67 1.57 -4.73
C ALA A 112 18.84 1.82 -3.47
N ALA A 113 19.46 2.28 -2.37
CA ALA A 113 18.72 2.74 -1.19
C ALA A 113 17.84 3.97 -1.50
N PHE A 114 18.36 4.96 -2.22
CA PHE A 114 17.58 6.12 -2.68
C PHE A 114 16.35 5.70 -3.49
N THR A 115 16.53 4.76 -4.41
CA THR A 115 15.45 4.21 -5.24
C THR A 115 14.41 3.51 -4.38
N PHE A 116 14.83 2.59 -3.50
CA PHE A 116 13.92 1.87 -2.61
C PHE A 116 13.15 2.81 -1.67
N MET A 117 13.83 3.79 -1.07
CA MET A 117 13.21 4.79 -0.21
C MET A 117 12.19 5.65 -0.96
N ALA A 118 12.50 6.08 -2.19
CA ALA A 118 11.57 6.83 -3.03
C ALA A 118 10.31 6.02 -3.35
N LEU A 119 10.46 4.72 -3.65
CA LEU A 119 9.34 3.79 -3.82
C LEU A 119 8.52 3.65 -2.54
N CYS A 120 9.16 3.55 -1.37
CA CYS A 120 8.49 3.47 -0.07
C CYS A 120 7.63 4.71 0.19
N VAL A 121 8.18 5.90 -0.07
CA VAL A 121 7.45 7.16 0.11
C VAL A 121 6.27 7.25 -0.84
N ALA A 122 6.48 7.01 -2.14
CA ALA A 122 5.39 7.07 -3.12
C ALA A 122 4.30 6.04 -2.85
N GLY A 123 4.69 4.78 -2.62
CA GLY A 123 3.76 3.68 -2.33
C GLY A 123 2.95 3.93 -1.06
N SER A 124 3.57 4.39 0.02
CA SER A 124 2.88 4.68 1.28
C SER A 124 1.84 5.79 1.11
N TYR A 125 2.18 6.88 0.44
CA TYR A 125 1.25 7.99 0.26
C TYR A 125 0.12 7.70 -0.72
N ILE A 126 0.37 6.87 -1.73
CA ILE A 126 -0.68 6.39 -2.63
C ILE A 126 -1.62 5.44 -1.89
N ASP A 127 -1.08 4.53 -1.08
CA ASP A 127 -1.90 3.58 -0.31
C ASP A 127 -2.72 4.30 0.78
N ILE A 128 -2.18 5.34 1.41
CA ILE A 128 -2.92 6.20 2.35
C ILE A 128 -4.15 6.85 1.70
N ASP A 129 -4.02 7.34 0.46
CA ASP A 129 -5.07 8.10 -0.21
C ASP A 129 -6.08 7.19 -0.92
N HIS A 130 -5.59 6.10 -1.51
CA HIS A 130 -6.36 5.30 -2.48
C HIS A 130 -6.48 3.83 -2.08
N GLN A 131 -5.79 3.38 -1.02
CA GLN A 131 -5.76 1.98 -0.59
C GLN A 131 -5.39 1.00 -1.72
N ILE A 132 -4.51 1.46 -2.62
CA ILE A 132 -3.97 0.67 -3.72
C ILE A 132 -2.44 0.79 -3.77
N LEU A 133 -1.80 -0.26 -4.25
CA LEU A 133 -0.37 -0.30 -4.54
C LEU A 133 -0.15 -0.52 -6.04
N PRO A 134 0.11 0.54 -6.83
CA PRO A 134 0.26 0.45 -8.28
C PRO A 134 1.36 -0.53 -8.71
N HIS A 135 1.14 -1.20 -9.85
CA HIS A 135 2.09 -2.18 -10.38
C HIS A 135 3.42 -1.55 -10.82
N GLU A 136 3.39 -0.29 -11.24
CA GLU A 136 4.57 0.49 -11.63
C GLU A 136 5.52 0.70 -10.44
N ILE A 137 4.98 0.82 -9.22
CA ILE A 137 5.79 0.95 -8.00
C ILE A 137 6.22 -0.42 -7.50
N THR A 138 5.30 -1.39 -7.47
CA THR A 138 5.59 -2.71 -6.88
C THR A 138 6.43 -3.59 -7.79
N TRP A 139 5.91 -4.01 -8.95
CA TRP A 139 6.64 -4.83 -9.90
C TRP A 139 7.78 -4.06 -10.58
N GLY A 140 7.56 -2.78 -10.89
CA GLY A 140 8.63 -1.90 -11.38
C GLY A 140 9.76 -1.76 -10.36
N GLY A 141 9.41 -1.65 -9.07
CA GLY A 141 10.38 -1.66 -7.97
C GLY A 141 11.12 -3.00 -7.84
N ALA A 142 10.42 -4.13 -7.88
CA ALA A 142 11.06 -5.45 -7.83
C ALA A 142 12.04 -5.64 -8.99
N ALA A 143 11.67 -5.21 -10.20
CA ALA A 143 12.57 -5.21 -11.35
C ALA A 143 13.79 -4.29 -11.13
N ALA A 144 13.59 -3.09 -10.56
CA ALA A 144 14.69 -2.18 -10.23
C ALA A 144 15.68 -2.81 -9.22
N GLY A 145 15.20 -3.52 -8.20
CA GLY A 145 16.04 -4.25 -7.24
C GLY A 145 16.84 -5.38 -7.90
N LEU A 146 16.21 -6.14 -8.80
CA LEU A 146 16.89 -7.17 -9.58
C LEU A 146 17.97 -6.58 -10.50
N VAL A 147 17.70 -5.47 -11.17
CA VAL A 147 18.70 -4.77 -11.99
C VAL A 147 19.83 -4.23 -11.13
N ALA A 148 19.52 -3.64 -9.97
CA ALA A 148 20.52 -3.16 -9.01
C ALA A 148 21.46 -4.29 -8.56
N SER A 149 20.93 -5.51 -8.37
CA SER A 149 21.73 -6.68 -7.98
C SER A 149 22.78 -7.12 -9.00
N LEU A 150 22.57 -6.80 -10.28
CA LEU A 150 23.52 -7.05 -11.37
C LEU A 150 24.46 -5.88 -11.60
N ALA A 151 23.94 -4.65 -11.46
CA ALA A 151 24.64 -3.43 -11.81
C ALA A 151 25.61 -2.94 -10.72
N ILE A 152 25.29 -3.18 -9.44
CA ILE A 152 26.02 -2.62 -8.30
C ILE A 152 26.98 -3.68 -7.73
N PRO A 153 28.30 -3.46 -7.78
CA PRO A 153 29.27 -4.35 -7.14
C PRO A 153 29.03 -4.43 -5.64
N GLY A 154 29.02 -5.65 -5.09
CA GLY A 154 28.81 -5.85 -3.65
C GLY A 154 27.36 -5.66 -3.19
N TYR A 155 26.38 -5.56 -4.12
CA TYR A 155 24.96 -5.67 -3.80
C TYR A 155 24.67 -7.07 -3.24
N ALA A 156 24.93 -7.27 -1.96
CA ALA A 156 24.57 -8.50 -1.27
C ALA A 156 23.10 -8.40 -0.89
N PHE A 157 22.72 -7.33 -0.19
CA PHE A 157 21.40 -6.76 0.06
C PHE A 157 21.70 -5.33 0.58
N LEU A 158 20.78 -4.36 0.58
CA LEU A 158 21.04 -2.98 1.09
C LEU A 158 21.23 -2.92 2.63
N VAL A 159 21.95 -3.88 3.17
CA VAL A 159 22.08 -4.20 4.55
C VAL A 159 23.57 -4.41 4.74
N PRO A 160 24.26 -3.56 5.53
CA PRO A 160 25.67 -3.74 5.79
C PRO A 160 25.85 -5.04 6.58
N ALA A 161 26.06 -6.16 5.90
CA ALA A 161 26.40 -7.41 6.55
C ALA A 161 27.92 -7.49 6.66
N GLN A 162 28.42 -7.62 7.90
CA GLN A 162 29.66 -8.35 8.13
C GLN A 162 29.59 -9.66 7.33
N LEU A 163 30.64 -9.91 6.54
CA LEU A 163 30.84 -11.02 5.59
C LEU A 163 30.31 -10.77 4.17
N PRO A 164 31.09 -10.09 3.32
CA PRO A 164 31.19 -10.55 1.94
C PRO A 164 31.69 -11.98 2.01
N HIS A 165 30.86 -12.97 1.65
CA HIS A 165 31.41 -14.25 1.24
C HIS A 165 32.32 -13.95 0.04
N PRO A 166 33.63 -14.22 0.10
CA PRO A 166 34.62 -13.70 -0.87
C PRO A 166 34.41 -14.15 -2.32
N GLU A 167 33.39 -14.97 -2.63
CA GLU A 167 33.16 -15.57 -3.95
C GLU A 167 31.73 -15.39 -4.48
N THR A 168 31.03 -14.31 -4.08
CA THR A 168 29.66 -14.09 -4.58
C THR A 168 29.69 -13.42 -5.96
N THR A 169 29.63 -14.23 -7.02
CA THR A 169 29.51 -13.73 -8.41
C THR A 169 28.20 -12.95 -8.59
N ARG A 170 28.19 -11.95 -9.50
CA ARG A 170 26.98 -11.15 -9.83
C ARG A 170 25.74 -11.99 -10.20
N GLY A 171 25.95 -13.17 -10.81
CA GLY A 171 24.86 -14.10 -11.09
C GLY A 171 24.24 -14.69 -9.81
N MET A 172 25.05 -14.95 -8.79
CA MET A 172 24.59 -15.46 -7.51
C MET A 172 23.80 -14.39 -6.74
N THR A 173 24.25 -13.13 -6.74
CA THR A 173 23.50 -12.02 -6.11
C THR A 173 22.15 -11.79 -6.78
N PHE A 174 22.10 -11.89 -8.12
CA PHE A 174 20.83 -11.85 -8.86
C PHE A 174 19.89 -13.00 -8.50
N LEU A 175 20.38 -14.24 -8.46
CA LEU A 175 19.57 -15.40 -8.08
C LEU A 175 19.08 -15.29 -6.63
N GLN A 176 19.90 -14.77 -5.73
CA GLN A 176 19.51 -14.51 -4.34
C GLN A 176 18.47 -13.39 -4.22
N SER A 177 18.59 -12.31 -5.00
CA SER A 177 17.60 -11.25 -5.09
C SER A 177 16.27 -11.77 -5.66
N LEU A 178 16.32 -12.57 -6.73
CA LEU A 178 15.16 -13.20 -7.34
C LEU A 178 14.48 -14.19 -6.39
N GLY A 179 15.27 -15.04 -5.72
CA GLY A 179 14.76 -15.96 -4.71
C GLY A 179 14.13 -15.24 -3.52
N SER A 180 14.73 -14.11 -3.08
CA SER A 180 14.18 -13.29 -2.01
C SER A 180 12.89 -12.58 -2.40
N ALA A 181 12.81 -12.06 -3.63
CA ALA A 181 11.58 -11.47 -4.17
C ALA A 181 10.45 -12.51 -4.29
N ALA A 182 10.76 -13.69 -4.83
CA ALA A 182 9.82 -14.80 -4.94
C ALA A 182 9.35 -15.29 -3.56
N ALA A 183 10.27 -15.43 -2.60
CA ALA A 183 9.94 -15.79 -1.22
C ALA A 183 9.04 -14.73 -0.57
N GLY A 184 9.35 -13.44 -0.76
CA GLY A 184 8.54 -12.35 -0.23
C GLY A 184 7.11 -12.34 -0.74
N TYR A 185 6.95 -12.50 -2.06
CA TYR A 185 5.63 -12.66 -2.68
C TYR A 185 4.90 -13.89 -2.14
N ALA A 186 5.57 -15.05 -2.11
CA ALA A 186 4.99 -16.32 -1.72
C ALA A 186 4.49 -16.32 -0.27
N VAL A 187 5.24 -15.73 0.67
CA VAL A 187 4.86 -15.66 2.09
C VAL A 187 3.52 -14.93 2.25
N VAL A 188 3.39 -13.72 1.70
CA VAL A 188 2.14 -12.95 1.83
C VAL A 188 1.02 -13.61 1.03
N TRP A 189 1.31 -14.10 -0.18
CA TRP A 189 0.32 -14.82 -0.99
C TRP A 189 -0.26 -16.02 -0.23
N THR A 190 0.59 -16.82 0.43
CA THR A 190 0.13 -17.95 1.25
C THR A 190 -0.73 -17.50 2.43
N VAL A 191 -0.35 -16.43 3.13
CA VAL A 191 -1.18 -15.86 4.21
C VAL A 191 -2.55 -15.44 3.68
N VAL A 192 -2.61 -14.79 2.52
CA VAL A 192 -3.86 -14.40 1.87
C VAL A 192 -4.71 -15.61 1.50
N GLN A 193 -4.11 -16.67 0.92
CA GLN A 193 -4.84 -17.89 0.58
C GLN A 193 -5.37 -18.61 1.83
N LEU A 194 -4.57 -18.70 2.89
CA LEU A 194 -5.01 -19.27 4.17
C LEU A 194 -6.14 -18.45 4.80
N GLY A 195 -6.05 -17.11 4.74
CA GLY A 195 -7.11 -16.21 5.18
C GLY A 195 -8.40 -16.40 4.38
N LYS A 196 -8.30 -16.56 3.05
CA LYS A 196 -9.45 -16.90 2.20
C LYS A 196 -10.06 -18.25 2.53
N LEU A 197 -9.23 -19.26 2.82
CA LEU A 197 -9.71 -20.58 3.22
C LEU A 197 -10.42 -20.54 4.59
N ALA A 198 -9.91 -19.74 5.54
CA ALA A 198 -10.45 -19.62 6.89
C ALA A 198 -11.71 -18.74 6.97
N PHE A 199 -11.78 -17.64 6.20
CA PHE A 199 -12.78 -16.58 6.36
C PHE A 199 -13.54 -16.19 5.08
N GLY A 200 -13.26 -16.84 3.94
CA GLY A 200 -13.62 -16.34 2.60
C GLY A 200 -15.11 -16.26 2.24
N LYS A 201 -16.03 -16.61 3.15
CA LYS A 201 -17.47 -16.37 2.98
C LYS A 201 -18.07 -15.90 4.29
N LEU A 202 -18.60 -14.69 4.30
CA LEU A 202 -19.48 -14.26 5.38
C LEU A 202 -20.84 -14.89 5.14
N LYS A 203 -21.20 -15.88 5.97
CA LYS A 203 -22.51 -16.54 5.91
C LYS A 203 -23.39 -15.97 7.02
N LEU A 204 -24.20 -14.99 6.68
CA LEU A 204 -25.24 -14.49 7.56
C LEU A 204 -26.42 -15.47 7.50
N ARG A 205 -26.87 -15.91 8.67
CA ARG A 205 -28.02 -16.79 8.84
C ARG A 205 -28.94 -16.14 9.84
N PHE A 206 -30.21 -16.02 9.48
CA PHE A 206 -31.23 -15.37 10.30
C PHE A 206 -32.25 -16.41 10.75
N ASP A 207 -32.50 -16.48 12.06
CA ASP A 207 -33.51 -17.40 12.62
C ASP A 207 -34.93 -17.00 12.23
N LYS A 208 -35.15 -15.71 11.92
CA LYS A 208 -36.41 -15.17 11.40
C LYS A 208 -36.14 -14.49 10.06
N PRO A 209 -37.11 -14.47 9.12
CA PRO A 209 -36.97 -13.72 7.88
C PRO A 209 -36.70 -12.24 8.18
N VAL A 210 -35.62 -11.71 7.61
CA VAL A 210 -35.19 -10.31 7.76
C VAL A 210 -35.40 -9.58 6.44
N GLU A 211 -35.89 -8.34 6.52
CA GLU A 211 -35.99 -7.48 5.35
C GLU A 211 -34.60 -7.08 4.85
N TRP A 212 -34.43 -7.20 3.53
CA TRP A 212 -33.24 -6.74 2.85
C TRP A 212 -33.62 -5.82 1.70
N SER A 213 -32.77 -4.84 1.40
CA SER A 213 -32.96 -3.94 0.27
C SER A 213 -31.63 -3.41 -0.23
N VAL A 214 -31.57 -3.10 -1.52
CA VAL A 214 -30.45 -2.39 -2.13
C VAL A 214 -31.00 -1.08 -2.66
N THR A 215 -30.59 0.00 -2.01
CA THR A 215 -31.04 1.36 -2.34
C THR A 215 -29.85 2.29 -2.36
N GLN A 216 -29.94 3.36 -3.15
CA GLN A 216 -28.95 4.44 -3.14
C GLN A 216 -29.51 5.60 -2.29
N PRO A 217 -29.01 5.82 -1.06
CA PRO A 217 -29.46 6.92 -0.22
C PRO A 217 -29.20 8.28 -0.86
N GLU A 218 -30.07 9.28 -0.60
CA GLU A 218 -29.85 10.65 -1.06
C GLU A 218 -28.51 11.20 -0.54
N GLY A 219 -27.62 11.58 -1.46
CA GLY A 219 -26.28 12.08 -1.15
C GLY A 219 -25.17 11.02 -1.09
N SER A 220 -25.49 9.73 -1.22
CA SER A 220 -24.49 8.66 -1.38
C SER A 220 -24.08 8.51 -2.85
N PRO A 221 -22.78 8.44 -3.17
CA PRO A 221 -22.32 8.21 -4.54
C PRO A 221 -22.68 6.82 -5.06
N GLU A 222 -22.95 5.85 -4.17
CA GLU A 222 -23.14 4.44 -4.53
C GLU A 222 -24.30 3.77 -3.76
N PRO A 223 -24.86 2.66 -4.29
CA PRO A 223 -25.89 1.87 -3.62
C PRO A 223 -25.37 1.20 -2.34
N VAL A 224 -26.30 0.86 -1.44
CA VAL A 224 -26.01 0.22 -0.16
C VAL A 224 -26.96 -0.96 0.03
N LEU A 225 -26.42 -2.12 0.42
CA LEU A 225 -27.18 -3.28 0.86
C LEU A 225 -27.52 -3.14 2.35
N LYS A 226 -28.81 -3.10 2.67
CA LYS A 226 -29.33 -3.20 4.02
C LYS A 226 -29.94 -4.57 4.24
N ALA A 227 -29.58 -5.23 5.33
CA ALA A 227 -30.20 -6.48 5.77
C ALA A 227 -30.28 -6.51 7.30
N GLY A 228 -31.46 -6.18 7.85
CA GLY A 228 -31.62 -5.98 9.29
C GLY A 228 -30.77 -4.82 9.81
N ASP A 229 -29.95 -5.08 10.83
CA ASP A 229 -29.03 -4.09 11.41
C ASP A 229 -27.70 -3.95 10.64
N GLN A 230 -27.49 -4.72 9.57
CA GLN A 230 -26.28 -4.68 8.74
C GLN A 230 -26.49 -3.72 7.56
N GLU A 231 -25.52 -2.84 7.34
CA GLU A 231 -25.48 -1.89 6.22
C GLU A 231 -24.09 -1.94 5.59
N GLU A 232 -24.01 -2.34 4.32
CA GLU A 232 -22.74 -2.44 3.58
C GLU A 232 -22.81 -1.78 2.20
N VAL A 233 -21.73 -1.10 1.81
CA VAL A 233 -21.65 -0.36 0.55
C VAL A 233 -21.47 -1.32 -0.63
N TRP A 234 -22.15 -1.06 -1.75
CA TRP A 234 -22.17 -1.96 -2.90
C TRP A 234 -20.79 -2.33 -3.46
N SER A 235 -19.86 -1.36 -3.52
CA SER A 235 -18.48 -1.58 -3.95
C SER A 235 -17.65 -2.41 -2.97
N GLU A 236 -18.01 -2.45 -1.68
CA GLU A 236 -17.36 -3.33 -0.70
C GLU A 236 -17.80 -4.80 -0.87
N ILE A 237 -18.97 -5.05 -1.45
CA ILE A 237 -19.52 -6.38 -1.74
C ILE A 237 -18.94 -6.96 -3.04
N PHE A 238 -18.82 -6.12 -4.08
CA PHE A 238 -18.36 -6.51 -5.41
C PHE A 238 -17.02 -5.84 -5.73
N SER A 239 -15.94 -6.43 -5.21
CA SER A 239 -14.57 -5.99 -5.47
C SER A 239 -14.01 -6.52 -6.80
N ARG A 240 -14.60 -7.60 -7.32
CA ARG A 240 -14.21 -8.29 -8.55
C ARG A 240 -15.43 -8.68 -9.36
N ARG A 241 -15.28 -8.70 -10.70
CA ARG A 241 -16.29 -9.28 -11.62
C ARG A 241 -16.70 -10.73 -11.31
N SER A 242 -15.84 -11.50 -10.64
CA SER A 242 -16.12 -12.88 -10.23
C SER A 242 -16.94 -13.00 -8.94
N ASP A 243 -17.09 -11.92 -8.18
CA ASP A 243 -17.80 -11.93 -6.90
C ASP A 243 -19.29 -12.21 -7.13
N ARG A 244 -19.88 -12.98 -6.23
CA ARG A 244 -21.27 -13.43 -6.31
C ARG A 244 -21.89 -13.33 -4.92
N LEU A 245 -22.81 -12.40 -4.75
CA LEU A 245 -23.65 -12.30 -3.56
C LEU A 245 -24.81 -13.30 -3.72
N ILE A 246 -24.98 -14.19 -2.74
CA ILE A 246 -26.06 -15.18 -2.79
C ILE A 246 -27.05 -14.88 -1.66
N ILE A 247 -28.28 -14.53 -2.02
CA ILE A 247 -29.36 -14.26 -1.07
C ILE A 247 -30.38 -15.39 -1.20
N LYS A 248 -30.61 -16.10 -0.10
CA LYS A 248 -31.76 -17.02 0.01
C LYS A 248 -32.97 -16.22 0.46
N ALA A 249 -33.75 -15.78 -0.52
CA ALA A 249 -34.92 -14.96 -0.30
C ALA A 249 -36.14 -15.85 -0.05
N THR A 250 -36.95 -15.50 0.94
CA THR A 250 -38.32 -16.03 1.10
C THR A 250 -39.29 -15.30 0.19
N ARG A 251 -39.02 -14.02 -0.08
CA ARG A 251 -39.73 -13.17 -1.05
C ARG A 251 -38.72 -12.21 -1.66
N ALA A 252 -38.78 -11.99 -2.97
CA ALA A 252 -37.87 -11.09 -3.67
C ALA A 252 -38.62 -10.15 -4.62
N GLU A 253 -38.23 -8.88 -4.63
CA GLU A 253 -38.72 -7.86 -5.54
C GLU A 253 -37.54 -7.36 -6.38
N LEU A 254 -37.63 -7.50 -7.70
CA LEU A 254 -36.63 -7.02 -8.66
C LEU A 254 -37.33 -6.07 -9.65
N GLY A 255 -37.22 -4.76 -9.41
CA GLY A 255 -37.87 -3.73 -10.23
C GLY A 255 -39.40 -3.83 -10.17
N THR A 256 -40.01 -4.37 -11.23
CA THR A 256 -41.45 -4.61 -11.35
C THR A 256 -41.84 -6.07 -11.15
N VAL A 257 -40.87 -6.98 -11.13
CA VAL A 257 -41.11 -8.43 -10.99
C VAL A 257 -41.05 -8.79 -9.51
N VAL A 258 -42.06 -9.52 -9.04
CA VAL A 258 -42.16 -9.98 -7.65
C VAL A 258 -42.19 -11.50 -7.63
N TYR A 259 -41.31 -12.09 -6.84
CA TYR A 259 -41.24 -13.51 -6.55
C TYR A 259 -41.77 -13.74 -5.14
N GLU A 260 -43.00 -14.24 -5.05
CA GLU A 260 -43.68 -14.55 -3.77
C GLU A 260 -43.24 -15.90 -3.19
N GLU A 261 -42.64 -16.77 -4.01
CA GLU A 261 -42.10 -18.06 -3.59
C GLU A 261 -40.61 -17.98 -3.20
N PRO A 262 -40.14 -18.86 -2.30
CA PRO A 262 -38.73 -18.90 -1.91
C PRO A 262 -37.81 -19.13 -3.11
N CYS A 263 -36.82 -18.25 -3.27
CA CYS A 263 -35.87 -18.30 -4.38
C CYS A 263 -34.44 -18.00 -3.91
N THR A 264 -33.46 -18.48 -4.66
CA THR A 264 -32.05 -18.12 -4.45
C THR A 264 -31.62 -17.10 -5.49
N LEU A 265 -31.31 -15.89 -5.05
CA LEU A 265 -30.75 -14.83 -5.88
C LEU A 265 -29.23 -14.96 -5.88
N LYS A 266 -28.62 -15.05 -7.07
CA LYS A 266 -27.18 -14.95 -7.27
C LYS A 266 -26.91 -13.64 -8.00
N ILE A 267 -26.46 -12.64 -7.28
CA ILE A 267 -26.21 -11.30 -7.79
C ILE A 267 -24.74 -11.17 -8.15
N SER A 268 -24.46 -10.59 -9.31
CA SER A 268 -23.14 -10.23 -9.83
C SER A 268 -23.13 -8.76 -10.28
N GLU A 269 -21.96 -8.22 -10.60
CA GLU A 269 -21.86 -6.86 -11.17
C GLU A 269 -22.64 -6.67 -12.47
N GLU A 270 -22.85 -7.74 -13.25
CA GLU A 270 -23.45 -7.66 -14.59
C GLU A 270 -24.92 -8.11 -14.61
N SER A 271 -25.32 -9.00 -13.70
CA SER A 271 -26.65 -9.63 -13.72
C SER A 271 -27.09 -10.21 -12.37
N VAL A 272 -28.40 -10.37 -12.23
CA VAL A 272 -29.05 -11.11 -11.15
C VAL A 272 -29.62 -12.40 -11.73
N THR A 273 -29.19 -13.55 -11.19
CA THR A 273 -29.73 -14.86 -11.53
C THR A 273 -30.64 -15.35 -10.42
N VAL A 274 -31.93 -15.46 -10.69
CA VAL A 274 -32.94 -16.02 -9.79
C VAL A 274 -33.04 -17.52 -10.05
N VAL A 275 -32.79 -18.33 -9.03
CA VAL A 275 -33.00 -19.79 -9.05
C VAL A 275 -34.25 -20.11 -8.25
N LEU A 276 -35.29 -20.59 -8.93
CA LEU A 276 -36.57 -20.97 -8.33
C LEU A 276 -36.48 -22.40 -7.73
N ALA A 277 -37.43 -22.74 -6.87
CA ALA A 277 -37.48 -24.05 -6.21
C ALA A 277 -37.55 -25.24 -7.19
N GLU A 278 -38.13 -25.03 -8.37
CA GLU A 278 -38.23 -26.03 -9.45
C GLU A 278 -36.95 -26.17 -10.29
N GLY A 279 -35.88 -25.45 -9.94
CA GLY A 279 -34.60 -25.47 -10.68
C GLY A 279 -34.57 -24.60 -11.94
N GLN A 280 -35.68 -23.94 -12.27
CA GLN A 280 -35.69 -22.90 -13.32
C GLN A 280 -34.83 -21.71 -12.90
N THR A 281 -34.08 -21.18 -13.87
CA THR A 281 -33.19 -20.04 -13.68
C THR A 281 -33.56 -18.90 -14.60
N VAL A 282 -33.80 -17.73 -14.02
CA VAL A 282 -34.07 -16.49 -14.75
C VAL A 282 -32.88 -15.58 -14.55
N VAL A 283 -32.25 -15.14 -15.64
CA VAL A 283 -31.11 -14.21 -15.61
C VAL A 283 -31.60 -12.86 -16.11
N THR A 284 -31.43 -11.82 -15.30
CA THR A 284 -31.81 -10.45 -15.64
C THR A 284 -30.58 -9.54 -15.52
N PRO A 285 -30.24 -8.76 -16.55
CA PRO A 285 -29.17 -7.78 -16.48
C PRO A 285 -29.40 -6.78 -15.33
N LEU A 286 -28.34 -6.40 -14.62
CA LEU A 286 -28.46 -5.51 -13.46
C LEU A 286 -28.97 -4.11 -13.86
N GLU A 287 -28.64 -3.64 -15.06
CA GLU A 287 -29.09 -2.36 -15.63
C GLU A 287 -30.63 -2.26 -15.75
N GLU A 288 -31.32 -3.40 -15.86
CA GLU A 288 -32.79 -3.47 -15.97
C GLU A 288 -33.48 -3.46 -14.58
N ILE A 289 -32.72 -3.52 -13.49
CA ILE A 289 -33.23 -3.64 -12.12
C ILE A 289 -32.93 -2.34 -11.37
N PRO A 290 -33.85 -1.35 -11.38
CA PRO A 290 -33.62 -0.06 -10.73
C PRO A 290 -33.63 -0.14 -9.20
N ARG A 291 -34.30 -1.14 -8.63
CA ARG A 291 -34.40 -1.38 -7.19
C ARG A 291 -34.59 -2.87 -6.93
N MET A 292 -34.00 -3.35 -5.84
CA MET A 292 -34.22 -4.73 -5.39
C MET A 292 -34.32 -4.82 -3.87
N GLY A 293 -35.10 -5.80 -3.40
CA GLY A 293 -35.26 -6.08 -1.98
C GLY A 293 -36.19 -7.25 -1.72
N GLY A 294 -36.59 -7.42 -0.46
CA GLY A 294 -37.53 -8.45 -0.05
C GLY A 294 -37.22 -8.99 1.34
N THR A 295 -37.52 -10.25 1.59
CA THR A 295 -37.19 -10.93 2.84
C THR A 295 -36.24 -12.09 2.59
N CYS A 296 -35.28 -12.28 3.49
CA CYS A 296 -34.27 -13.33 3.37
C CYS A 296 -34.03 -14.06 4.69
N THR A 297 -33.58 -15.30 4.59
CA THR A 297 -33.18 -16.14 5.74
C THR A 297 -31.67 -16.34 5.79
N ALA A 298 -30.98 -16.08 4.68
CA ALA A 298 -29.56 -16.26 4.58
C ALA A 298 -28.96 -15.36 3.49
N ILE A 299 -27.81 -14.77 3.79
CA ILE A 299 -26.98 -14.03 2.84
C ILE A 299 -25.59 -14.65 2.90
N ASP A 300 -25.08 -15.11 1.76
CA ASP A 300 -23.69 -15.52 1.60
C ASP A 300 -22.99 -14.44 0.77
N GLN A 301 -22.11 -13.70 1.43
CA GLN A 301 -21.34 -12.63 0.83
C GLN A 301 -19.87 -13.06 0.62
N PRO A 302 -19.28 -12.76 -0.55
CA PRO A 302 -17.85 -12.90 -0.75
C PRO A 302 -17.12 -11.90 0.15
N ARG A 303 -16.16 -12.38 0.94
CA ARG A 303 -15.33 -11.52 1.78
C ARG A 303 -13.88 -11.67 1.33
N GLU A 304 -13.31 -10.62 0.76
CA GLU A 304 -11.87 -10.57 0.55
C GLU A 304 -11.18 -10.30 1.88
N ALA A 305 -10.25 -11.16 2.26
CA ALA A 305 -9.45 -10.97 3.46
C ALA A 305 -8.36 -9.89 3.29
N MET A 306 -7.85 -9.70 2.06
CA MET A 306 -6.77 -8.75 1.74
C MET A 306 -6.51 -8.63 0.24
N GLY A 307 -6.09 -7.44 -0.22
CA GLY A 307 -5.60 -7.21 -1.58
C GLY A 307 -4.21 -7.80 -1.81
N LEU A 308 -3.90 -8.18 -3.06
CA LEU A 308 -2.59 -8.75 -3.45
C LEU A 308 -1.48 -7.69 -3.59
N GLY A 309 -1.79 -6.41 -3.42
CA GLY A 309 -0.82 -5.31 -3.49
C GLY A 309 0.35 -5.49 -2.51
N ASP A 310 0.05 -5.91 -1.29
CA ASP A 310 1.05 -6.15 -0.24
C ASP A 310 2.02 -7.29 -0.58
N ALA A 311 1.55 -8.32 -1.31
CA ALA A 311 2.41 -9.39 -1.78
C ALA A 311 3.41 -8.89 -2.84
N ASN A 312 2.96 -8.04 -3.76
CA ASN A 312 3.84 -7.40 -4.75
C ASN A 312 4.86 -6.47 -4.06
N TRP A 313 4.43 -5.75 -3.02
CA TRP A 313 5.30 -4.90 -2.20
C TRP A 313 6.37 -5.71 -1.46
N MET A 314 6.02 -6.89 -0.94
CA MET A 314 6.98 -7.81 -0.33
C MET A 314 7.94 -8.43 -1.35
N ALA A 315 7.53 -8.62 -2.60
CA ALA A 315 8.43 -8.99 -3.68
C ALA A 315 9.49 -7.90 -3.91
N CYS A 316 9.06 -6.64 -3.98
CA CYS A 316 9.96 -5.49 -4.11
C CYS A 316 10.93 -5.41 -2.91
N THR A 317 10.41 -5.51 -1.69
CA THR A 317 11.23 -5.51 -0.46
C THR A 317 12.26 -6.64 -0.47
N GLY A 318 11.87 -7.85 -0.90
CA GLY A 318 12.77 -8.99 -1.03
C GLY A 318 13.88 -8.78 -2.07
N ALA A 319 13.58 -8.12 -3.20
CA ALA A 319 14.57 -7.81 -4.23
C ALA A 319 15.63 -6.79 -3.75
N PHE A 320 15.26 -5.87 -2.87
CA PHE A 320 16.18 -4.85 -2.35
C PHE A 320 16.93 -5.27 -1.09
N LEU A 321 16.22 -5.87 -0.14
CA LEU A 321 16.70 -6.05 1.24
C LEU A 321 16.88 -7.52 1.62
N GLY A 322 16.41 -8.45 0.79
CA GLY A 322 16.51 -9.89 1.02
C GLY A 322 15.36 -10.47 1.85
N TRP A 323 15.29 -11.80 1.91
CA TRP A 323 14.16 -12.51 2.55
C TRP A 323 14.02 -12.25 4.06
N LYS A 324 15.13 -11.98 4.78
CA LYS A 324 15.08 -11.63 6.21
C LYS A 324 14.33 -10.32 6.43
N ALA A 325 14.52 -9.36 5.53
CA ALA A 325 13.83 -8.09 5.56
C ALA A 325 12.33 -8.26 5.33
N VAL A 326 11.92 -9.15 4.43
CA VAL A 326 10.50 -9.45 4.17
C VAL A 326 9.83 -9.90 5.47
N LEU A 327 10.39 -10.89 6.15
CA LEU A 327 9.83 -11.38 7.41
C LEU A 327 9.79 -10.26 8.45
N PHE A 328 10.89 -9.54 8.64
CA PHE A 328 10.94 -8.42 9.57
C PHE A 328 9.89 -7.35 9.26
N SER A 329 9.73 -6.98 7.99
CA SER A 329 8.81 -5.93 7.55
C SER A 329 7.36 -6.35 7.74
N LEU A 330 7.04 -7.62 7.50
CA LEU A 330 5.71 -8.18 7.73
C LEU A 330 5.34 -8.13 9.22
N PHE A 331 6.21 -8.63 10.10
CA PHE A 331 5.96 -8.63 11.54
C PHE A 331 6.00 -7.22 12.12
N GLY A 332 7.05 -6.45 11.83
CA GLY A 332 7.22 -5.08 12.30
C GLY A 332 6.12 -4.17 11.82
N GLY A 333 5.73 -4.26 10.53
CA GLY A 333 4.61 -3.53 9.98
C GLY A 333 3.28 -3.89 10.64
N SER A 334 3.03 -5.18 10.91
CA SER A 334 1.83 -5.63 11.63
C SER A 334 1.75 -5.05 13.05
N ILE A 335 2.88 -5.02 13.77
CA ILE A 335 2.95 -4.44 15.12
C ILE A 335 2.71 -2.92 15.08
N ILE A 336 3.39 -2.21 14.18
CA ILE A 336 3.24 -0.75 14.04
C ILE A 336 1.79 -0.42 13.68
N GLY A 337 1.22 -1.11 12.68
CA GLY A 337 -0.17 -0.94 12.28
C GLY A 337 -1.13 -1.20 13.43
N ALA A 338 -0.98 -2.30 14.15
CA ALA A 338 -1.83 -2.62 15.31
C ALA A 338 -1.74 -1.56 16.42
N CYS A 339 -0.53 -1.08 16.73
CA CYS A 339 -0.34 0.00 17.70
C CYS A 339 -1.01 1.30 17.27
N VAL A 340 -0.89 1.68 16.00
CA VAL A 340 -1.53 2.88 15.45
C VAL A 340 -3.05 2.75 15.44
N SER A 341 -3.58 1.60 15.01
CA SER A 341 -5.02 1.31 15.04
C SER A 341 -5.58 1.36 16.45
N LEU A 342 -4.88 0.76 17.42
CA LEU A 342 -5.26 0.81 18.82
C LEU A 342 -5.25 2.25 19.36
N PHE A 343 -4.22 3.02 19.04
CA PHE A 343 -4.12 4.42 19.46
C PHE A 343 -5.27 5.26 18.90
N ILE A 344 -5.60 5.12 17.62
CA ILE A 344 -6.73 5.81 16.98
C ILE A 344 -8.06 5.39 17.62
N MET A 345 -8.22 4.10 17.95
CA MET A 345 -9.39 3.60 18.66
C MET A 345 -9.52 4.20 20.06
N LEU A 346 -8.41 4.36 20.80
CA LEU A 346 -8.39 5.02 22.11
C LEU A 346 -8.75 6.51 22.03
N LEU A 347 -8.46 7.17 20.92
CA LEU A 347 -8.88 8.55 20.63
C LEU A 347 -10.37 8.65 20.20
N GLY A 348 -11.13 7.56 20.27
CA GLY A 348 -12.56 7.53 19.97
C GLY A 348 -12.90 7.49 18.47
N ARG A 349 -11.90 7.38 17.58
CA ARG A 349 -12.11 7.39 16.12
C ARG A 349 -12.18 5.97 15.53
N ARG A 350 -13.18 5.19 15.96
CA ARG A 350 -13.32 3.77 15.58
C ARG A 350 -13.43 3.53 14.07
N GLU A 351 -14.15 4.39 13.35
CA GLU A 351 -14.30 4.29 11.88
C GLU A 351 -12.97 4.44 11.15
N TRP A 352 -12.09 5.32 11.66
CA TRP A 352 -10.77 5.55 11.09
C TRP A 352 -9.83 4.38 11.39
N ALA A 353 -9.96 3.77 12.56
CA ALA A 353 -9.20 2.57 12.93
C ALA A 353 -9.54 1.35 12.07
N ALA A 354 -10.75 1.30 11.50
CA ALA A 354 -11.19 0.20 10.64
C ALA A 354 -10.69 0.29 9.19
N ARG A 355 -10.31 1.50 8.72
CA ARG A 355 -9.97 1.77 7.31
C ARG A 355 -8.48 2.03 7.07
N ILE A 356 -7.62 1.47 7.91
CA ILE A 356 -6.19 1.80 7.85
C ILE A 356 -5.48 0.94 6.79
N PRO A 357 -4.82 1.57 5.79
CA PRO A 357 -4.05 0.84 4.78
C PRO A 357 -2.81 0.19 5.39
N PHE A 358 -2.47 -1.02 4.92
CA PHE A 358 -1.38 -1.81 5.48
C PHE A 358 -0.01 -1.47 4.88
N GLY A 359 0.03 -1.02 3.63
CA GLY A 359 1.25 -0.71 2.87
C GLY A 359 2.21 0.27 3.56
N PRO A 360 1.76 1.39 4.15
CA PRO A 360 2.63 2.32 4.87
C PRO A 360 3.40 1.67 6.02
N TYR A 361 2.79 0.71 6.73
CA TYR A 361 3.45 0.03 7.83
C TYR A 361 4.43 -1.03 7.36
N LEU A 362 4.12 -1.73 6.26
CA LEU A 362 5.08 -2.61 5.60
C LEU A 362 6.30 -1.83 5.12
N ALA A 363 6.09 -0.66 4.50
CA ALA A 363 7.17 0.23 4.10
C ALA A 363 7.97 0.75 5.32
N ALA A 364 7.30 1.13 6.41
CA ALA A 364 7.97 1.53 7.64
C ALA A 364 8.83 0.40 8.23
N GLY A 365 8.31 -0.84 8.27
CA GLY A 365 9.06 -2.02 8.70
C GLY A 365 10.30 -2.27 7.83
N ALA A 366 10.18 -2.12 6.51
CA ALA A 366 11.29 -2.27 5.58
C ALA A 366 12.34 -1.17 5.74
N LEU A 367 11.93 0.08 5.96
CA LEU A 367 12.83 1.20 6.22
C LEU A 367 13.56 1.04 7.56
N ILE A 368 12.86 0.58 8.61
CA ILE A 368 13.50 0.25 9.89
C ILE A 368 14.56 -0.83 9.66
N TYR A 369 14.22 -1.90 8.93
CA TYR A 369 15.17 -2.95 8.61
C TYR A 369 16.39 -2.46 7.81
N LEU A 370 16.17 -1.59 6.83
CA LEU A 370 17.22 -0.99 6.02
C LEU A 370 18.26 -0.26 6.89
N PHE A 371 17.82 0.48 7.90
CA PHE A 371 18.70 1.27 8.76
C PHE A 371 19.27 0.49 9.96
N THR A 372 18.51 -0.42 10.56
CA THR A 372 18.88 -1.06 11.84
C THR A 372 18.84 -2.59 11.84
N GLY A 373 18.51 -3.22 10.71
CA GLY A 373 18.24 -4.66 10.62
C GLY A 373 19.36 -5.56 11.18
N PRO A 374 20.63 -5.42 10.72
CA PRO A 374 21.75 -6.21 11.22
C PRO A 374 22.00 -6.05 12.71
N GLU A 375 22.01 -4.80 13.18
CA GLU A 375 22.27 -4.45 14.57
C GLU A 375 21.19 -5.05 15.48
N LEU A 376 19.92 -4.96 15.03
CA LEU A 376 18.78 -5.47 15.80
C LEU A 376 18.74 -7.00 15.83
N ILE A 377 19.04 -7.67 14.71
CA ILE A 377 19.15 -9.14 14.66
C ILE A 377 20.31 -9.61 15.54
N ASN A 378 21.48 -8.98 15.45
CA ASN A 378 22.64 -9.34 16.25
C ASN A 378 22.37 -9.11 17.74
N TRP A 379 21.76 -7.99 18.11
CA TRP A 379 21.32 -7.73 19.47
C TRP A 379 20.38 -8.81 19.99
N TYR A 380 19.35 -9.17 19.22
CA TYR A 380 18.40 -10.22 19.60
C TYR A 380 19.10 -11.59 19.78
N LEU A 381 19.97 -11.97 18.85
CA LEU A 381 20.72 -13.23 18.94
C LEU A 381 21.67 -13.24 20.15
N ASN A 382 22.29 -12.11 20.49
CA ASN A 382 23.15 -12.00 21.66
C ASN A 382 22.36 -12.15 22.97
N VAL A 383 21.18 -11.53 23.06
CA VAL A 383 20.27 -11.68 24.20
C VAL A 383 19.82 -13.15 24.36
N VAL A 384 19.38 -13.79 23.27
CA VAL A 384 18.91 -15.19 23.31
C VAL A 384 20.05 -16.16 23.64
N ARG A 385 21.27 -15.89 23.17
CA ARG A 385 22.45 -16.72 23.46
C ARG A 385 23.07 -16.43 24.84
N GLY A 386 22.55 -15.45 25.58
CA GLY A 386 23.07 -15.08 26.90
C GLY A 386 24.49 -14.51 26.90
N MET A 387 24.98 -14.01 25.75
CA MET A 387 26.27 -13.33 25.70
C MET A 387 26.10 -11.89 26.20
N PRO A 388 26.89 -11.42 27.18
CA PRO A 388 26.85 -10.03 27.59
C PRO A 388 27.16 -9.15 26.38
N ALA A 389 26.41 -8.05 26.23
CA ALA A 389 26.70 -7.04 25.22
C ALA A 389 28.16 -6.63 25.40
N GLU A 390 29.02 -6.91 24.41
CA GLU A 390 30.39 -6.43 24.44
C GLU A 390 30.32 -4.90 24.59
N GLY A 391 30.85 -4.44 25.72
CA GLY A 391 30.72 -3.07 26.18
C GLY A 391 31.26 -2.10 25.13
N GLY A 392 30.51 -1.03 24.93
CA GLY A 392 31.00 0.13 24.22
C GLY A 392 32.20 0.75 24.94
N LEU A 393 33.19 1.12 24.14
CA LEU A 393 33.99 2.34 24.30
C LEU A 393 34.15 2.97 22.92
#